data_AF-F0WKX3-F1
#
_entry.id   AF-F0WKX3-F1
#
_cell.length_a   1.000
_cell.length_b   1.000
_cell.length_c   1.000
_cell.angle_alpha   90.00
_cell.angle_beta   90.00
_cell.angle_gamma   90.00
#
_symmetry.space_group_name_H-M   'P 1'
#
loop_
_entity.id
_entity.type
_entity.pdbx_description
1 polymer ?
#
loop_
_entity_poly.entity_id
_entity_poly.type
_entity_poly.pdbx_seq_one_letter_code
_entity_poly.pdbx_strand_id
1 'polypeptide(L)'
;MSKANANEMHIRATRGRYDHWLNVHEYQKESDASGESDTVEKGISLKFEAKCRGDLRIGFATDIASPASLIPSSFPENDTNATDTAKMAENDRKASKKEKKKSMEWMFEVAIGSSGNTEVVWRRNTTTQLRKMRIHEEELSNVFTGRTCSETVFVPYWIVWMHRTFVLGIGKDIGVDPIAKAVVDEACDPLAYVSFAAWDVPATCRNVELCDTHETSIQVDEMKIRTIIRSDPFGEEDLLTESQRKAYEEAVETARKRAERFGVAHKAPNLKDFVDPKDIRKWQRSGTVATDSVFATGFDLSSQDELNKRTERMKRFGTPAFAVEFSTDSARAISKGMTQEEWQEENNNKERMAARAEKFGLTQAENDNQSLHAASQKVASERCDISEKALKEELFRDDGIHVYSLDERFQQVRSKDVLSYFTGYGPSYVEWINDSSCTVVFQDVFTAKRALIALGHEITQAQMSAFQKDSERSDTEAQDVEMKDVTDSIEASTDPVDGFARSNWRLGVPMSKYQSDSKWRVLLRRATEDDFPPEKKTKAYHSRNVSTHNDDRGSRGRPSIDNSRSNRSKRARNDASKSLPKRYRR
;
A
#
# COMPACT_ATOMS: atom_id res chain seq x y z
N MET A 1 0.35 3.95 -29.29
CA MET A 1 -0.88 3.14 -29.38
C MET A 1 -0.62 2.00 -30.34
N SER A 2 -0.72 0.74 -29.92
CA SER A 2 -1.00 -0.35 -30.86
C SER A 2 -2.52 -0.44 -30.97
N LYS A 3 -3.08 -0.39 -32.18
CA LYS A 3 -4.53 -0.49 -32.41
C LYS A 3 -5.00 -1.91 -32.08
N ALA A 4 -5.37 -2.16 -30.83
CA ALA A 4 -6.22 -3.27 -30.43
C ALA A 4 -7.63 -2.68 -30.24
N ASN A 5 -8.62 -3.25 -30.94
CA ASN A 5 -10.07 -2.96 -30.92
C ASN A 5 -10.47 -1.49 -30.74
N ALA A 6 -11.09 -0.89 -31.76
CA ALA A 6 -11.40 0.55 -31.86
C ALA A 6 -12.13 1.23 -30.67
N ASN A 7 -12.56 0.49 -29.65
CA ASN A 7 -13.29 0.99 -28.48
C ASN A 7 -12.55 0.84 -27.13
N GLU A 8 -11.30 0.34 -27.11
CA GLU A 8 -10.53 0.21 -25.85
C GLU A 8 -9.44 1.30 -25.72
N MET A 9 -9.43 1.97 -24.56
CA MET A 9 -8.47 2.99 -24.17
C MET A 9 -7.55 2.46 -23.05
N HIS A 10 -6.26 2.32 -23.35
CA HIS A 10 -5.26 1.92 -22.35
C HIS A 10 -4.66 3.14 -21.66
N ILE A 11 -4.90 3.23 -20.35
CA ILE A 11 -4.40 4.30 -19.48
C ILE A 11 -3.14 3.78 -18.78
N ARG A 12 -2.03 4.50 -18.96
CA ARG A 12 -0.77 4.17 -18.30
C ARG A 12 -0.83 4.56 -16.82
N ALA A 13 0.10 4.02 -16.01
CA ALA A 13 0.35 4.55 -14.67
C ALA A 13 0.95 5.97 -14.79
N THR A 14 0.08 6.98 -14.85
CA THR A 14 0.45 8.39 -15.07
C THR A 14 0.70 9.14 -13.78
N ARG A 15 0.53 8.49 -12.60
CA ARG A 15 0.64 9.12 -11.28
C ARG A 15 -0.23 10.38 -11.18
N GLY A 16 -1.47 10.25 -11.65
CA GLY A 16 -2.48 11.32 -11.61
C GLY A 16 -2.24 12.46 -12.61
N ARG A 17 -1.41 12.25 -13.63
CA ARG A 17 -1.36 13.17 -14.77
C ARG A 17 -2.44 12.77 -15.77
N TYR A 18 -3.27 13.75 -16.11
CA TYR A 18 -4.31 13.62 -17.10
C TYR A 18 -3.74 13.84 -18.49
N ASP A 19 -3.89 12.83 -19.33
CA ASP A 19 -3.57 12.89 -20.75
C ASP A 19 -4.87 12.70 -21.54
N HIS A 20 -4.92 13.20 -22.78
CA HIS A 20 -6.05 12.96 -23.69
C HIS A 20 -7.43 13.42 -23.17
N TRP A 21 -7.58 14.71 -22.95
CA TRP A 21 -8.87 15.33 -22.65
C TRP A 21 -9.85 15.16 -23.81
N LEU A 22 -11.03 14.59 -23.50
CA LEU A 22 -12.17 14.44 -24.39
C LEU A 22 -13.05 15.68 -24.26
N ASN A 23 -13.38 16.34 -25.38
CA ASN A 23 -14.27 17.49 -25.40
C ASN A 23 -15.73 17.02 -25.42
N VAL A 24 -16.53 17.47 -24.46
CA VAL A 24 -17.96 17.16 -24.34
C VAL A 24 -18.74 17.68 -25.55
N HIS A 25 -18.40 18.86 -26.04
CA HIS A 25 -19.11 19.54 -27.13
C HIS A 25 -18.77 19.01 -28.53
N GLU A 26 -17.64 18.32 -28.72
CA GLU A 26 -17.27 17.78 -30.04
C GLU A 26 -18.21 16.64 -30.47
N TYR A 27 -18.84 15.96 -29.50
CA TYR A 27 -19.82 14.91 -29.73
C TYR A 27 -21.23 15.43 -30.09
N GLN A 28 -21.49 16.74 -30.01
CA GLN A 28 -22.80 17.37 -30.28
C GLN A 28 -23.07 17.64 -31.77
N LYS A 29 -22.03 17.71 -32.61
CA LYS A 29 -22.17 18.24 -33.98
C LYS A 29 -23.05 17.42 -34.92
N GLU A 30 -23.53 16.25 -34.51
CA GLU A 30 -24.41 15.40 -35.32
C GLU A 30 -25.90 15.46 -34.89
N SER A 31 -26.26 15.95 -33.70
CA SER A 31 -27.66 15.91 -33.20
C SER A 31 -28.45 17.21 -33.37
N ASP A 32 -27.81 18.37 -33.37
CA ASP A 32 -28.51 19.65 -33.15
C ASP A 32 -28.64 20.48 -34.43
N ALA A 33 -29.58 20.11 -35.30
CA ALA A 33 -30.06 20.96 -36.40
C ALA A 33 -31.34 21.75 -36.07
N SER A 34 -31.89 21.59 -34.85
CA SER A 34 -33.10 22.28 -34.39
C SER A 34 -32.74 23.46 -33.48
N GLY A 35 -32.71 24.67 -34.05
CA GLY A 35 -32.34 25.90 -33.37
C GLY A 35 -33.36 26.42 -32.35
N GLU A 36 -33.59 25.69 -31.26
CA GLU A 36 -34.44 26.11 -30.15
C GLU A 36 -33.59 26.58 -28.96
N SER A 37 -33.94 27.74 -28.40
CA SER A 37 -33.04 28.59 -27.61
C SER A 37 -32.82 28.16 -26.15
N ASP A 38 -31.53 28.17 -25.78
CA ASP A 38 -30.87 27.97 -24.49
C ASP A 38 -31.47 28.72 -23.28
N THR A 39 -31.92 27.97 -22.26
CA THR A 39 -31.81 28.35 -20.81
C THR A 39 -31.80 27.14 -19.87
N VAL A 40 -31.99 25.91 -20.37
CA VAL A 40 -31.97 24.70 -19.52
C VAL A 40 -30.53 24.40 -19.09
N GLU A 41 -30.31 24.22 -17.78
CA GLU A 41 -29.00 23.84 -17.23
C GLU A 41 -28.45 22.60 -17.95
N LYS A 42 -27.28 22.75 -18.59
CA LYS A 42 -26.61 21.65 -19.31
C LYS A 42 -25.95 20.73 -18.28
N GLY A 43 -26.41 19.49 -18.19
CA GLY A 43 -25.76 18.44 -17.41
C GLY A 43 -24.98 17.47 -18.30
N ILE A 44 -24.08 16.71 -17.69
CA ILE A 44 -23.21 15.75 -18.39
C ILE A 44 -23.43 14.36 -17.79
N SER A 45 -23.56 13.37 -18.65
CA SER A 45 -23.49 11.96 -18.28
C SER A 45 -22.33 11.28 -18.98
N LEU A 46 -21.61 10.44 -18.24
CA LEU A 46 -20.48 9.66 -18.72
C LEU A 46 -20.73 8.20 -18.34
N LYS A 47 -20.79 7.31 -19.32
CA LYS A 47 -20.80 5.85 -19.12
C LYS A 47 -19.50 5.27 -19.63
N PHE A 48 -18.95 4.29 -18.93
CA PHE A 48 -17.76 3.58 -19.38
C PHE A 48 -17.63 2.25 -18.64
N GLU A 49 -16.86 1.33 -19.21
CA GLU A 49 -16.43 0.13 -18.51
C GLU A 49 -14.93 0.21 -18.25
N ALA A 50 -14.49 -0.11 -17.03
CA ALA A 50 -13.07 -0.12 -16.71
C ALA A 50 -12.60 -1.40 -16.01
N LYS A 51 -11.37 -1.79 -16.35
CA LYS A 51 -10.62 -2.89 -15.75
C LYS A 51 -9.36 -2.31 -15.12
N CYS A 52 -9.27 -2.36 -13.80
CA CYS A 52 -8.15 -1.83 -13.04
C CYS A 52 -8.05 -2.50 -11.66
N ARG A 53 -6.82 -2.59 -11.13
CA ARG A 53 -6.58 -3.14 -9.77
C ARG A 53 -7.03 -2.18 -8.66
N GLY A 54 -7.10 -0.88 -8.96
CA GLY A 54 -7.50 0.20 -8.06
C GLY A 54 -6.94 1.56 -8.52
N ASP A 55 -7.39 2.62 -7.85
CA ASP A 55 -7.02 4.04 -8.08
C ASP A 55 -7.17 4.50 -9.55
N LEU A 56 -8.35 4.24 -10.12
CA LEU A 56 -8.79 4.82 -11.39
C LEU A 56 -9.30 6.23 -11.15
N ARG A 57 -8.84 7.19 -11.95
CA ARG A 57 -9.17 8.60 -11.76
C ARG A 57 -9.80 9.20 -12.99
N ILE A 58 -10.81 10.04 -12.76
CA ILE A 58 -11.54 10.72 -13.82
C ILE A 58 -11.55 12.20 -13.47
N GLY A 59 -10.94 12.99 -14.35
CA GLY A 59 -10.77 14.42 -14.18
C GLY A 59 -11.75 15.16 -15.06
N PHE A 60 -12.34 16.22 -14.51
CA PHE A 60 -13.25 17.12 -15.19
C PHE A 60 -12.60 18.51 -15.23
N ALA A 61 -12.62 19.16 -16.38
CA ALA A 61 -12.10 20.51 -16.57
C ALA A 61 -13.10 21.39 -17.33
N THR A 62 -12.99 22.69 -17.10
CA THR A 62 -13.82 23.72 -17.74
C THR A 62 -13.14 24.23 -19.01
N ASP A 63 -13.89 24.93 -19.86
CA ASP A 63 -13.31 25.50 -21.07
C ASP A 63 -12.43 26.73 -20.72
N ILE A 64 -11.12 26.57 -20.90
CA ILE A 64 -10.12 27.62 -20.64
C ILE A 64 -10.25 28.76 -21.68
N ALA A 65 -11.00 28.56 -22.76
CA ALA A 65 -11.06 29.47 -23.90
C ALA A 65 -11.94 30.72 -23.75
N SER A 66 -12.54 30.99 -22.58
CA SER A 66 -13.26 32.26 -22.36
C SER A 66 -12.46 33.22 -21.45
N PRO A 67 -11.52 34.03 -21.99
CA PRO A 67 -10.79 35.05 -21.23
C PRO A 67 -11.67 36.23 -20.74
N ALA A 68 -13.00 36.15 -20.87
CA ALA A 68 -13.90 37.26 -20.58
C ALA A 68 -14.23 37.44 -19.08
N SER A 69 -13.98 36.45 -18.21
CA SER A 69 -14.49 36.48 -16.82
C SER A 69 -13.48 36.87 -15.72
N LEU A 70 -12.22 37.18 -16.04
CA LEU A 70 -11.17 37.39 -15.01
C LEU A 70 -10.47 38.77 -15.03
N ILE A 71 -11.08 39.81 -15.59
CA ILE A 71 -10.57 41.19 -15.44
C ILE A 71 -11.48 41.96 -14.47
N PRO A 72 -11.01 42.33 -13.27
CA PRO A 72 -11.68 43.33 -12.44
C PRO A 72 -11.62 44.67 -13.19
N SER A 73 -12.77 45.17 -13.62
CA SER A 73 -12.91 46.47 -14.28
C SER A 73 -12.72 47.60 -13.27
N SER A 74 -11.49 48.06 -13.07
CA SER A 74 -11.19 49.44 -12.63
C SER A 74 -9.69 49.70 -12.55
N PHE A 75 -9.11 50.17 -13.65
CA PHE A 75 -7.98 51.10 -13.58
C PHE A 75 -8.16 52.21 -14.62
N PRO A 76 -7.91 53.48 -14.24
CA PRO A 76 -8.14 54.62 -15.11
C PRO A 76 -7.06 54.72 -16.17
N GLU A 77 -7.50 55.03 -17.39
CA GLU A 77 -6.64 55.37 -18.53
C GLU A 77 -5.76 56.57 -18.17
N ASN A 78 -4.45 56.43 -18.37
CA ASN A 78 -3.53 57.55 -18.32
C ASN A 78 -2.75 57.56 -19.64
N ASP A 79 -2.99 58.61 -20.42
CA ASP A 79 -2.34 58.90 -21.68
C ASP A 79 -0.84 59.15 -21.48
N THR A 80 0.01 58.32 -22.09
CA THR A 80 1.38 58.76 -22.44
C THR A 80 1.87 58.14 -23.74
N ASN A 81 1.97 59.03 -24.74
CA ASN A 81 3.03 59.19 -25.74
C ASN A 81 3.49 57.99 -26.57
N ALA A 82 3.03 58.01 -27.82
CA ALA A 82 3.57 57.30 -28.95
C ALA A 82 4.89 57.92 -29.43
N THR A 83 6.03 57.30 -29.09
CA THR A 83 7.25 57.26 -29.92
C THR A 83 8.24 56.28 -29.28
N ASP A 84 8.09 54.97 -29.54
CA ASP A 84 9.20 53.98 -29.41
C ASP A 84 8.84 52.58 -29.96
N THR A 85 7.98 52.51 -30.98
CA THR A 85 7.38 51.26 -31.49
C THR A 85 8.16 50.55 -32.61
N ALA A 86 9.43 50.89 -32.87
CA ALA A 86 10.18 50.31 -33.98
C ALA A 86 11.32 49.35 -33.61
N LYS A 87 11.73 49.24 -32.33
CA LYS A 87 12.87 48.39 -31.91
C LYS A 87 12.54 47.22 -30.98
N MET A 88 11.31 47.08 -30.50
CA MET A 88 10.88 45.88 -29.75
C MET A 88 10.34 44.74 -30.63
N ALA A 89 9.97 45.01 -31.89
CA ALA A 89 9.30 44.05 -32.77
C ALA A 89 10.17 42.86 -33.26
N GLU A 90 11.50 42.91 -33.08
CA GLU A 90 12.41 41.87 -33.60
C GLU A 90 12.90 40.87 -32.53
N ASN A 91 12.87 41.25 -31.24
CA ASN A 91 13.13 40.30 -30.14
C ASN A 91 11.90 39.45 -29.77
N ASP A 92 10.69 39.96 -29.98
CA ASP A 92 9.45 39.21 -29.70
C ASP A 92 9.18 38.09 -30.71
N ARG A 93 9.73 38.17 -31.92
CA ARG A 93 9.61 37.10 -32.93
C ARG A 93 10.46 35.85 -32.65
N LYS A 94 11.44 35.93 -31.74
CA LYS A 94 12.21 34.75 -31.28
C LYS A 94 11.71 34.20 -29.94
N ALA A 95 10.94 34.98 -29.17
CA ALA A 95 10.28 34.51 -27.94
C ALA A 95 9.00 33.69 -28.21
N SER A 96 8.36 33.88 -29.37
CA SER A 96 7.08 33.23 -29.72
C SER A 96 7.15 31.75 -30.13
N LYS A 97 8.35 31.13 -30.22
CA LYS A 97 8.49 29.71 -30.59
C LYS A 97 8.54 28.72 -29.41
N LYS A 98 8.33 29.20 -28.18
CA LYS A 98 8.09 28.35 -27.00
C LYS A 98 6.86 28.86 -26.25
N GLU A 99 5.72 28.95 -26.94
CA GLU A 99 4.44 28.83 -26.24
C GLU A 99 4.42 27.46 -25.58
N LYS A 100 4.79 27.42 -24.29
CA LYS A 100 4.56 26.26 -23.45
C LYS A 100 3.06 26.03 -23.51
N LYS A 101 2.62 24.97 -24.20
CA LYS A 101 1.23 24.50 -24.14
C LYS A 101 0.81 24.54 -22.67
N LYS A 102 -0.13 25.42 -22.32
CA LYS A 102 -0.73 25.40 -21.00
C LYS A 102 -1.32 24.01 -20.85
N SER A 103 -0.79 23.21 -19.92
CA SER A 103 -1.38 21.93 -19.59
C SER A 103 -2.74 22.22 -18.98
N MET A 104 -3.79 21.68 -19.59
CA MET A 104 -5.13 21.69 -18.99
C MET A 104 -5.06 20.93 -17.67
N GLU A 105 -5.46 21.60 -16.59
CA GLU A 105 -5.52 21.03 -15.25
C GLU A 105 -6.99 20.69 -14.94
N TRP A 106 -7.18 19.62 -14.17
CA TRP A 106 -8.50 19.21 -13.71
C TRP A 106 -9.01 20.19 -12.64
N MET A 107 -10.31 20.44 -12.65
CA MET A 107 -11.04 21.21 -11.64
C MET A 107 -11.71 20.28 -10.63
N PHE A 108 -12.29 19.18 -11.09
CA PHE A 108 -12.82 18.12 -10.24
C PHE A 108 -12.19 16.77 -10.60
N GLU A 109 -12.02 15.91 -9.62
CA GLU A 109 -11.51 14.55 -9.77
C GLU A 109 -12.43 13.61 -8.99
N VAL A 110 -12.77 12.46 -9.59
CA VAL A 110 -13.20 11.29 -8.82
C VAL A 110 -12.12 10.23 -8.88
N ALA A 111 -11.73 9.73 -7.71
CA ALA A 111 -10.82 8.61 -7.55
C ALA A 111 -11.62 7.38 -7.12
N ILE A 112 -11.74 6.40 -8.02
CA ILE A 112 -12.44 5.14 -7.82
C ILE A 112 -11.43 4.07 -7.36
N GLY A 113 -11.75 3.38 -6.27
CA GLY A 113 -10.89 2.34 -5.72
C GLY A 113 -9.61 2.90 -5.09
N SER A 114 -9.70 4.08 -4.47
CA SER A 114 -8.64 4.64 -3.65
C SER A 114 -8.46 3.84 -2.33
N SER A 115 -7.38 4.11 -1.60
CA SER A 115 -7.01 3.43 -0.35
C SER A 115 -6.96 1.89 -0.43
N GLY A 116 -6.51 1.31 -1.55
CA GLY A 116 -6.48 -0.14 -1.71
C GLY A 116 -7.80 -0.72 -2.22
N ASN A 117 -8.50 0.03 -3.08
CA ASN A 117 -9.75 -0.37 -3.70
C ASN A 117 -10.93 -0.47 -2.71
N THR A 118 -10.99 0.43 -1.72
CA THR A 118 -12.08 0.42 -0.71
C THR A 118 -12.85 1.73 -0.62
N GLU A 119 -12.29 2.82 -1.16
CA GLU A 119 -12.82 4.16 -1.01
C GLU A 119 -13.02 4.82 -2.38
N VAL A 120 -14.13 5.56 -2.52
CA VAL A 120 -14.37 6.49 -3.62
C VAL A 120 -14.30 7.90 -3.07
N VAL A 121 -13.48 8.73 -3.72
CA VAL A 121 -13.23 10.10 -3.25
C VAL A 121 -13.50 11.09 -4.35
N TRP A 122 -14.37 12.06 -4.09
CA TRP A 122 -14.54 13.25 -4.92
C TRP A 122 -13.67 14.38 -4.40
N ARG A 123 -12.93 15.03 -5.30
CA ARG A 123 -12.03 16.13 -4.98
C ARG A 123 -12.27 17.31 -5.92
N ARG A 124 -11.98 18.49 -5.39
CA ARG A 124 -11.93 19.75 -6.12
C ARG A 124 -10.51 20.32 -6.03
N ASN A 125 -10.00 20.79 -7.15
CA ASN A 125 -8.76 21.54 -7.21
C ASN A 125 -9.08 23.03 -6.95
N THR A 126 -8.65 23.55 -5.80
CA THR A 126 -8.83 24.97 -5.43
C THR A 126 -7.60 25.82 -5.77
N THR A 127 -6.63 25.25 -6.48
CA THR A 127 -5.38 25.94 -6.82
C THR A 127 -5.66 27.13 -7.73
N THR A 128 -5.63 28.33 -7.15
CA THR A 128 -5.70 29.57 -7.91
C THR A 128 -4.41 29.71 -8.73
N GLN A 129 -4.51 29.84 -10.06
CA GLN A 129 -3.36 29.95 -10.98
C GLN A 129 -2.43 31.16 -10.70
N LEU A 130 -2.77 32.01 -9.72
CA LEU A 130 -2.01 33.16 -9.29
C LEU A 130 -0.79 32.72 -8.43
N ARG A 131 0.31 32.42 -9.12
CA ARG A 131 1.70 32.27 -8.63
C ARG A 131 2.02 31.03 -7.80
N LYS A 132 2.68 30.02 -8.41
CA LYS A 132 3.64 29.04 -7.81
C LYS A 132 3.36 28.48 -6.39
N MET A 133 2.12 28.53 -5.92
CA MET A 133 1.71 28.08 -4.60
C MET A 133 1.24 26.64 -4.68
N ARG A 134 1.35 25.94 -3.55
CA ARG A 134 1.05 24.51 -3.41
C ARG A 134 -0.35 24.22 -3.97
N ILE A 135 -0.47 23.09 -4.66
CA ILE A 135 -1.76 22.60 -5.14
C ILE A 135 -2.64 22.38 -3.90
N HIS A 136 -3.76 23.10 -3.80
CA HIS A 136 -4.74 22.90 -2.75
C HIS A 136 -5.86 22.02 -3.29
N GLU A 137 -6.06 20.90 -2.62
CA GLU A 137 -7.12 19.94 -2.93
C GLU A 137 -8.13 19.97 -1.79
N GLU A 138 -9.40 20.04 -2.16
CA GLU A 138 -10.51 19.97 -1.24
C GLU A 138 -11.25 18.65 -1.48
N GLU A 139 -11.44 17.87 -0.43
CA GLU A 139 -12.18 16.62 -0.48
C GLU A 139 -13.68 16.91 -0.31
N LEU A 140 -14.45 16.76 -1.38
CA LEU A 140 -15.89 17.04 -1.39
C LEU A 140 -16.68 15.90 -0.76
N SER A 141 -16.30 14.66 -1.04
CA SER A 141 -16.88 13.48 -0.40
C SER A 141 -15.91 12.31 -0.40
N ASN A 142 -16.02 11.46 0.62
CA ASN A 142 -15.28 10.21 0.76
C ASN A 142 -16.24 9.13 1.22
N VAL A 143 -16.42 8.11 0.40
CA VAL A 143 -17.33 7.01 0.71
C VAL A 143 -16.55 5.71 0.76
N PHE A 144 -16.66 5.02 1.90
CA PHE A 144 -16.12 3.67 2.05
C PHE A 144 -17.12 2.67 1.48
N THR A 145 -16.80 2.11 0.32
CA THR A 145 -17.70 1.26 -0.48
C THR A 145 -17.27 -0.21 -0.52
N GLY A 146 -16.08 -0.52 0.01
CA GLY A 146 -15.44 -1.81 -0.27
C GLY A 146 -14.95 -1.89 -1.72
N ARG A 147 -14.87 -3.10 -2.27
CA ARG A 147 -14.24 -3.34 -3.59
C ARG A 147 -15.05 -2.71 -4.72
N THR A 148 -14.47 -1.71 -5.39
CA THR A 148 -15.12 -1.01 -6.52
C THR A 148 -14.53 -1.33 -7.87
N CYS A 149 -13.28 -1.78 -7.92
CA CYS A 149 -12.54 -2.07 -9.14
C CYS A 149 -12.21 -3.55 -9.27
N SER A 150 -12.12 -4.06 -10.51
CA SER A 150 -11.69 -5.43 -10.79
C SER A 150 -10.52 -5.45 -11.77
N GLU A 151 -9.48 -6.22 -11.42
CA GLU A 151 -8.32 -6.45 -12.27
C GLU A 151 -8.60 -7.51 -13.35
N THR A 152 -9.65 -8.32 -13.20
CA THR A 152 -9.96 -9.44 -14.11
C THR A 152 -11.12 -9.12 -15.03
N VAL A 153 -12.14 -8.44 -14.53
CA VAL A 153 -13.41 -8.15 -15.21
C VAL A 153 -13.56 -6.64 -15.47
N PHE A 154 -14.19 -6.29 -16.58
CA PHE A 154 -14.60 -4.91 -16.86
C PHE A 154 -15.83 -4.56 -16.04
N VAL A 155 -15.71 -3.57 -15.17
CA VAL A 155 -16.80 -3.06 -14.34
C VAL A 155 -17.45 -1.87 -15.04
N PRO A 156 -18.78 -1.86 -15.24
CA PRO A 156 -19.49 -0.72 -15.80
C PRO A 156 -19.69 0.35 -14.73
N TYR A 157 -19.41 1.60 -15.11
CA TYR A 157 -19.57 2.78 -14.28
C TYR A 157 -20.36 3.82 -15.04
N TRP A 158 -21.05 4.66 -14.27
CA TRP A 158 -21.71 5.84 -14.79
C TRP A 158 -21.49 7.02 -13.86
N ILE A 159 -21.29 8.21 -14.43
CA ILE A 159 -21.18 9.47 -13.71
C ILE A 159 -22.20 10.43 -14.30
N VAL A 160 -22.90 11.17 -13.44
CA VAL A 160 -23.78 12.26 -13.83
C VAL A 160 -23.38 13.53 -13.09
N TRP A 161 -23.33 14.64 -13.81
CA TRP A 161 -23.18 16.00 -13.31
C TRP A 161 -24.42 16.80 -13.71
N MET A 162 -25.24 17.19 -12.74
CA MET A 162 -26.45 18.00 -12.96
C MET A 162 -26.76 18.78 -11.69
N HIS A 163 -27.32 19.99 -11.79
CA HIS A 163 -27.71 20.83 -10.64
C HIS A 163 -26.59 20.94 -9.58
N ARG A 164 -25.35 21.15 -10.03
CA ARG A 164 -24.14 21.24 -9.19
C ARG A 164 -23.82 20.00 -8.35
N THR A 165 -24.34 18.86 -8.76
CA THR A 165 -24.20 17.60 -8.02
C THR A 165 -23.60 16.54 -8.91
N PHE A 166 -22.48 15.96 -8.45
CA PHE A 166 -21.88 14.77 -9.04
C PHE A 166 -22.47 13.53 -8.38
N VAL A 167 -22.83 12.54 -9.19
CA VAL A 167 -23.16 11.19 -8.72
C VAL A 167 -22.38 10.18 -9.54
N LEU A 168 -21.73 9.25 -8.85
CA LEU A 168 -21.12 8.06 -9.41
C LEU A 168 -21.94 6.84 -8.99
N GLY A 169 -22.21 5.94 -9.94
CA GLY A 169 -22.73 4.61 -9.65
C GLY A 169 -21.98 3.50 -10.39
N ILE A 170 -22.26 2.28 -9.98
CA ILE A 170 -21.73 1.05 -10.60
C ILE A 170 -22.90 0.35 -11.28
N GLY A 171 -22.75 0.00 -12.55
CA GLY A 171 -23.82 -0.61 -13.33
C GLY A 171 -23.87 -0.08 -14.75
N LYS A 172 -24.69 -0.71 -15.59
CA LYS A 172 -24.88 -0.32 -17.00
C LYS A 172 -25.84 0.87 -17.14
N ASP A 173 -26.83 0.92 -16.26
CA ASP A 173 -27.93 1.87 -16.32
C ASP A 173 -27.73 3.00 -15.33
N ILE A 174 -27.89 4.25 -15.80
CA ILE A 174 -27.77 5.44 -14.95
C ILE A 174 -28.87 5.43 -13.89
N GLY A 175 -28.50 5.78 -12.66
CA GLY A 175 -29.41 5.80 -11.50
C GLY A 175 -29.53 4.45 -10.79
N VAL A 176 -29.08 3.36 -11.41
CA VAL A 176 -28.98 2.07 -10.74
C VAL A 176 -27.69 2.05 -9.90
N ASP A 177 -27.85 1.78 -8.62
CA ASP A 177 -26.76 1.54 -7.66
C ASP A 177 -25.75 2.70 -7.51
N PRO A 178 -26.22 3.91 -7.11
CA PRO A 178 -25.36 5.06 -6.83
C PRO A 178 -24.49 4.80 -5.60
N ILE A 179 -23.18 5.05 -5.71
CA ILE A 179 -22.19 4.74 -4.67
C ILE A 179 -21.54 5.99 -4.05
N ALA A 180 -21.47 7.11 -4.76
CA ALA A 180 -20.89 8.33 -4.22
C ALA A 180 -21.58 9.56 -4.81
N LYS A 181 -21.80 10.56 -3.96
CA LYS A 181 -22.44 11.84 -4.33
C LYS A 181 -21.63 12.98 -3.74
N ALA A 182 -21.41 14.03 -4.53
CA ALA A 182 -20.75 15.25 -4.09
C ALA A 182 -21.55 16.46 -4.57
N VAL A 183 -21.82 17.39 -3.67
CA VAL A 183 -22.49 18.67 -3.97
C VAL A 183 -21.42 19.76 -4.02
N VAL A 184 -21.49 20.64 -5.01
CA VAL A 184 -20.57 21.75 -5.19
C VAL A 184 -21.29 23.06 -4.84
N ASP A 185 -20.84 23.71 -3.77
CA ASP A 185 -21.52 24.90 -3.21
C ASP A 185 -21.38 26.15 -4.09
N GLU A 186 -20.25 26.30 -4.79
CA GLU A 186 -19.95 27.50 -5.59
C GLU A 186 -20.43 27.38 -7.03
N ALA A 187 -20.75 28.54 -7.64
CA ALA A 187 -21.01 28.63 -9.06
C ALA A 187 -19.75 28.19 -9.82
N CYS A 188 -19.87 27.08 -10.55
CA CYS A 188 -18.79 26.53 -11.35
C CYS A 188 -19.06 26.79 -12.83
N ASP A 189 -18.01 27.12 -13.57
CA ASP A 189 -18.08 27.16 -15.03
C ASP A 189 -18.53 25.79 -15.58
N PRO A 190 -19.22 25.76 -16.72
CA PRO A 190 -19.63 24.50 -17.34
C PRO A 190 -18.40 23.63 -17.62
N LEU A 191 -18.52 22.36 -17.24
CA LEU A 191 -17.51 21.36 -17.54
C LEU A 191 -17.51 21.11 -19.06
N ALA A 192 -16.34 21.12 -19.67
CA ALA A 192 -16.19 20.97 -21.11
C ALA A 192 -15.30 19.78 -21.47
N TYR A 193 -14.50 19.28 -20.53
CA TYR A 193 -13.53 18.23 -20.79
C TYR A 193 -13.53 17.15 -19.72
N VAL A 194 -13.36 15.91 -20.17
CA VAL A 194 -13.20 14.72 -19.32
C VAL A 194 -11.90 14.01 -19.69
N SER A 195 -11.14 13.53 -18.71
CA SER A 195 -9.93 12.73 -18.94
C SER A 195 -9.82 11.62 -17.91
N PHE A 196 -9.16 10.53 -18.31
CA PHE A 196 -8.88 9.39 -17.44
C PHE A 196 -7.41 9.35 -17.08
N ALA A 197 -7.12 9.02 -15.83
CA ALA A 197 -5.79 8.80 -15.32
C ALA A 197 -5.75 7.56 -14.42
N ALA A 198 -4.57 6.97 -14.28
CA ALA A 198 -4.34 5.89 -13.34
C ALA A 198 -3.07 6.17 -12.55
N TRP A 199 -3.03 5.75 -11.29
CA TRP A 199 -1.94 6.15 -10.41
C TRP A 199 -0.68 5.28 -10.60
N ASP A 200 -0.57 4.18 -9.83
CA ASP A 200 0.59 3.28 -9.86
C ASP A 200 0.35 2.05 -10.76
N VAL A 201 -0.91 1.70 -11.00
CA VAL A 201 -1.31 0.53 -11.81
C VAL A 201 -1.99 1.04 -13.07
N PRO A 202 -1.65 0.51 -14.27
CA PRO A 202 -2.38 0.86 -15.48
C PRO A 202 -3.84 0.42 -15.41
N ALA A 203 -4.69 1.11 -16.16
CA ALA A 203 -6.11 0.79 -16.30
C ALA A 203 -6.48 0.66 -17.78
N THR A 204 -7.51 -0.11 -18.08
CA THR A 204 -8.10 -0.17 -19.41
C THR A 204 -9.55 0.25 -19.30
N CYS A 205 -9.96 1.27 -20.06
CA CYS A 205 -11.35 1.68 -20.19
C CYS A 205 -11.87 1.31 -21.57
N ARG A 206 -13.17 1.08 -21.71
CA ARG A 206 -13.84 0.84 -22.99
C ARG A 206 -15.27 1.34 -22.95
N ASN A 207 -15.90 1.42 -24.13
CA ASN A 207 -17.29 1.88 -24.28
C ASN A 207 -17.52 3.23 -23.56
N VAL A 208 -16.57 4.16 -23.74
CA VAL A 208 -16.68 5.50 -23.15
C VAL A 208 -17.71 6.28 -23.96
N GLU A 209 -18.86 6.54 -23.35
CA GLU A 209 -19.98 7.28 -23.91
C GLU A 209 -20.18 8.55 -23.09
N LEU A 210 -20.16 9.70 -23.76
CA LEU A 210 -20.34 11.00 -23.16
C LEU A 210 -21.58 11.63 -23.79
N CYS A 211 -22.61 11.85 -22.99
CA CYS A 211 -23.90 12.38 -23.45
C CYS A 211 -24.31 13.56 -22.58
N ASP A 212 -24.82 14.62 -23.19
CA ASP A 212 -25.47 15.68 -22.42
C ASP A 212 -26.81 15.17 -21.87
N THR A 213 -27.11 15.51 -20.62
CA THR A 213 -28.36 15.08 -19.97
C THR A 213 -29.54 15.99 -20.30
N HIS A 214 -29.51 16.69 -21.45
CA HIS A 214 -30.60 17.56 -21.88
C HIS A 214 -31.95 16.84 -22.00
N GLU A 215 -31.92 15.53 -22.28
CA GLU A 215 -33.12 14.74 -22.59
C GLU A 215 -33.55 13.77 -21.48
N THR A 216 -32.78 13.62 -20.40
CA THR A 216 -33.02 12.57 -19.42
C THR A 216 -33.65 13.14 -18.15
N SER A 217 -34.82 12.62 -17.77
CA SER A 217 -35.55 12.90 -16.53
C SER A 217 -34.86 12.31 -15.28
N ILE A 218 -33.54 12.50 -15.17
CA ILE A 218 -32.72 11.98 -14.08
C ILE A 218 -32.84 12.93 -12.89
N GLN A 219 -33.52 12.48 -11.84
CA GLN A 219 -33.62 13.20 -10.57
C GLN A 219 -32.39 12.91 -9.70
N VAL A 220 -31.27 13.57 -9.99
CA VAL A 220 -29.98 13.41 -9.29
C VAL A 220 -30.11 13.71 -7.78
N ASP A 221 -30.99 14.64 -7.40
CA ASP A 221 -31.20 15.02 -6.01
C ASP A 221 -31.86 13.92 -5.18
N GLU A 222 -32.75 13.14 -5.80
CA GLU A 222 -33.51 12.07 -5.15
C GLU A 222 -32.72 10.76 -5.03
N MET A 223 -31.57 10.64 -5.72
CA MET A 223 -30.72 9.44 -5.66
C MET A 223 -30.12 9.25 -4.27
N LYS A 224 -30.53 8.17 -3.60
CA LYS A 224 -30.00 7.75 -2.30
C LYS A 224 -28.77 6.87 -2.52
N ILE A 225 -27.63 7.28 -1.98
CA ILE A 225 -26.40 6.49 -2.00
C ILE A 225 -26.63 5.17 -1.26
N ARG A 226 -26.28 4.05 -1.90
CA ARG A 226 -26.38 2.73 -1.27
C ARG A 226 -25.22 2.56 -0.29
N THR A 227 -25.54 2.40 1.00
CA THR A 227 -24.55 2.15 2.06
C THR A 227 -24.34 0.65 2.21
N ILE A 228 -23.54 0.07 1.33
CA ILE A 228 -23.08 -1.32 1.40
C ILE A 228 -21.55 -1.36 1.31
N ILE A 229 -20.93 -2.33 1.98
CA ILE A 229 -19.51 -2.62 1.80
C ILE A 229 -19.38 -3.87 0.93
N ARG A 230 -18.87 -3.68 -0.28
CA ARG A 230 -18.81 -4.74 -1.30
C ARG A 230 -17.60 -5.65 -1.13
N SER A 231 -17.81 -6.95 -1.30
CA SER A 231 -16.75 -7.96 -1.50
C SER A 231 -16.18 -7.94 -2.91
N ASP A 232 -17.04 -7.71 -3.91
CA ASP A 232 -16.70 -7.58 -5.33
C ASP A 232 -17.45 -6.37 -5.94
N PRO A 233 -16.91 -5.63 -6.93
CA PRO A 233 -17.61 -4.58 -7.64
C PRO A 233 -19.07 -4.87 -8.01
N PHE A 234 -19.36 -6.10 -8.43
CA PHE A 234 -20.72 -6.54 -8.79
C PHE A 234 -21.51 -7.15 -7.63
N GLY A 235 -20.87 -7.36 -6.48
CA GLY A 235 -21.46 -8.04 -5.35
C GLY A 235 -22.66 -7.28 -4.80
N GLU A 236 -23.79 -7.98 -4.70
CA GLU A 236 -24.95 -7.52 -3.93
C GLU A 236 -24.78 -7.79 -2.43
N GLU A 237 -23.82 -8.64 -2.07
CA GLU A 237 -23.50 -9.01 -0.70
C GLU A 237 -22.85 -7.84 0.06
N ASP A 238 -23.43 -7.54 1.21
CA ASP A 238 -22.93 -6.55 2.15
C ASP A 238 -22.06 -7.22 3.20
N LEU A 239 -20.81 -6.76 3.30
CA LEU A 239 -19.85 -7.24 4.29
C LEU A 239 -20.10 -6.71 5.70
N LEU A 240 -20.99 -5.73 5.85
CA LEU A 240 -21.40 -5.27 7.17
C LEU A 240 -22.31 -6.29 7.83
N THR A 241 -22.04 -6.54 9.11
CA THR A 241 -23.01 -7.24 9.95
C THR A 241 -24.25 -6.37 10.18
N GLU A 242 -25.41 -6.99 10.38
CA GLU A 242 -26.66 -6.28 10.70
C GLU A 242 -26.50 -5.33 11.90
N SER A 243 -25.67 -5.73 12.88
CA SER A 243 -25.37 -4.92 14.07
C SER A 243 -24.62 -3.63 13.73
N GLN A 244 -23.59 -3.70 12.87
CA GLN A 244 -22.81 -2.54 12.43
C GLN A 244 -23.64 -1.59 11.58
N ARG A 245 -24.47 -2.15 10.68
CA ARG A 245 -25.41 -1.39 9.86
C ARG A 245 -26.38 -0.59 10.73
N LYS A 246 -26.99 -1.24 11.72
CA LYS A 246 -27.91 -0.56 12.65
C LYS A 246 -27.20 0.54 13.45
N ALA A 247 -25.99 0.28 13.96
CA ALA A 247 -25.20 1.27 14.68
C ALA A 247 -24.87 2.50 13.80
N TYR A 248 -24.53 2.28 12.54
CA TYR A 248 -24.31 3.36 11.57
C TYR A 248 -25.59 4.16 11.30
N GLU A 249 -26.73 3.50 11.09
CA GLU A 249 -28.02 4.17 10.86
C GLU A 249 -28.45 5.03 12.06
N GLU A 250 -28.28 4.52 13.29
CA GLU A 250 -28.52 5.27 14.52
C GLU A 250 -27.57 6.48 14.64
N ALA A 251 -26.29 6.32 14.26
CA ALA A 251 -25.33 7.42 14.26
C ALA A 251 -25.66 8.50 13.21
N VAL A 252 -26.13 8.11 12.02
CA VAL A 252 -26.62 9.05 11.00
C VAL A 252 -27.84 9.80 11.53
N GLU A 253 -28.79 9.11 12.17
CA GLU A 253 -30.00 9.76 12.68
C GLU A 253 -29.70 10.74 13.82
N THR A 254 -28.78 10.39 14.72
CA THR A 254 -28.33 11.27 15.80
C THR A 254 -27.54 12.47 15.26
N ALA A 255 -26.68 12.27 14.25
CA ALA A 255 -25.98 13.35 13.56
C ALA A 255 -26.97 14.31 12.88
N ARG A 256 -28.01 13.80 12.23
CA ARG A 256 -29.09 14.61 11.65
C ARG A 256 -29.86 15.41 12.70
N LYS A 257 -30.32 14.77 13.77
CA LYS A 257 -31.00 15.45 14.89
C LYS A 257 -30.11 16.53 15.50
N ARG A 258 -28.80 16.30 15.58
CA ARG A 258 -27.82 17.29 16.05
C ARG A 258 -27.70 18.46 15.08
N ALA A 259 -27.54 18.20 13.79
CA ALA A 259 -27.49 19.23 12.75
C ALA A 259 -28.72 20.14 12.77
N GLU A 260 -29.92 19.56 12.87
CA GLU A 260 -31.19 20.30 12.99
C GLU A 260 -31.25 21.14 14.27
N ARG A 261 -30.83 20.59 15.42
CA ARG A 261 -30.82 21.32 16.71
C ARG A 261 -29.86 22.51 16.72
N PHE A 262 -28.73 22.39 16.06
CA PHE A 262 -27.68 23.42 16.06
C PHE A 262 -27.69 24.32 14.81
N GLY A 263 -28.55 24.04 13.82
CA GLY A 263 -28.60 24.78 12.56
C GLY A 263 -27.31 24.65 11.72
N VAL A 264 -26.59 23.54 11.87
CA VAL A 264 -25.33 23.27 11.16
C VAL A 264 -25.59 22.32 9.99
N ALA A 265 -24.80 22.43 8.91
CA ALA A 265 -24.87 21.50 7.79
C ALA A 265 -24.67 20.05 8.27
N HIS A 266 -25.58 19.16 7.87
CA HIS A 266 -25.50 17.75 8.23
C HIS A 266 -24.33 17.07 7.52
N LYS A 267 -23.38 16.56 8.29
CA LYS A 267 -22.30 15.70 7.81
C LYS A 267 -22.53 14.28 8.32
N ALA A 268 -22.75 13.34 7.41
CA ALA A 268 -22.90 11.93 7.76
C ALA A 268 -21.59 11.40 8.38
N PRO A 269 -21.65 10.56 9.43
CA PRO A 269 -20.48 9.86 9.94
C PRO A 269 -19.89 8.93 8.89
N ASN A 270 -18.60 8.60 8.99
CA ASN A 270 -17.97 7.69 8.04
C ASN A 270 -18.33 6.25 8.41
N LEU A 271 -18.73 5.45 7.41
CA LEU A 271 -19.04 4.03 7.59
C LEU A 271 -17.85 3.24 8.19
N LYS A 272 -16.64 3.68 7.85
CA LYS A 272 -15.36 3.16 8.33
C LYS A 272 -15.23 3.18 9.86
N ASP A 273 -15.87 4.12 10.54
CA ASP A 273 -15.77 4.24 12.00
C ASP A 273 -16.54 3.14 12.75
N PHE A 274 -17.40 2.39 12.04
CA PHE A 274 -18.25 1.31 12.59
C PHE A 274 -17.72 -0.09 12.25
N VAL A 275 -16.66 -0.18 11.46
CA VAL A 275 -16.03 -1.44 11.09
C VAL A 275 -14.78 -1.65 11.92
N ASP A 276 -14.48 -2.89 12.29
CA ASP A 276 -13.19 -3.20 12.93
C ASP A 276 -12.05 -2.75 11.99
N PRO A 277 -11.10 -1.91 12.46
CA PRO A 277 -9.91 -1.54 11.70
C PRO A 277 -9.17 -2.74 11.07
N LYS A 278 -9.28 -3.94 11.64
CA LYS A 278 -8.72 -5.18 11.09
C LYS A 278 -9.35 -5.55 9.75
N ASP A 279 -10.68 -5.55 9.67
CA ASP A 279 -11.42 -5.92 8.46
C ASP A 279 -11.16 -4.90 7.36
N ILE A 280 -11.14 -3.62 7.70
CA ILE A 280 -10.75 -2.54 6.77
C ILE A 280 -9.39 -2.84 6.16
N ARG A 281 -8.38 -3.10 6.99
CA ARG A 281 -7.02 -3.37 6.50
C ARG A 281 -6.95 -4.64 5.66
N LYS A 282 -7.69 -5.68 6.04
CA LYS A 282 -7.79 -6.93 5.28
C LYS A 282 -8.37 -6.66 3.89
N TRP A 283 -9.44 -5.87 3.79
CA TRP A 283 -10.04 -5.50 2.51
C TRP A 283 -9.09 -4.66 1.64
N GLN A 284 -8.40 -3.68 2.22
CA GLN A 284 -7.45 -2.82 1.50
C GLN A 284 -6.22 -3.55 0.96
N ARG A 285 -5.81 -4.66 1.58
CA ARG A 285 -4.56 -5.38 1.25
C ARG A 285 -4.79 -6.63 0.43
N SER A 286 -5.70 -7.50 0.87
CA SER A 286 -5.98 -8.77 0.20
C SER A 286 -6.67 -8.54 -1.13
N GLY A 287 -7.44 -7.45 -1.26
CA GLY A 287 -8.27 -7.16 -2.42
C GLY A 287 -9.44 -8.15 -2.52
N THR A 288 -9.24 -9.45 -2.37
CA THR A 288 -10.28 -10.46 -2.30
C THR A 288 -10.71 -10.68 -0.86
N VAL A 289 -12.00 -10.48 -0.58
CA VAL A 289 -12.64 -11.24 0.51
C VAL A 289 -12.65 -12.68 0.02
N ALA A 290 -11.81 -13.50 0.64
CA ALA A 290 -11.73 -14.93 0.37
C ALA A 290 -12.97 -15.63 0.94
N THR A 291 -14.17 -15.33 0.42
CA THR A 291 -15.36 -16.08 0.83
C THR A 291 -15.59 -17.31 -0.04
N ASP A 292 -15.43 -17.27 -1.38
CA ASP A 292 -16.11 -18.33 -2.16
C ASP A 292 -15.36 -19.17 -3.20
N SER A 293 -14.06 -19.00 -3.51
CA SER A 293 -13.48 -19.88 -4.57
C SER A 293 -11.97 -20.04 -4.71
N VAL A 294 -11.19 -20.15 -3.63
CA VAL A 294 -9.76 -20.48 -3.80
C VAL A 294 -9.37 -21.68 -2.95
N PHE A 295 -9.49 -22.85 -3.59
CA PHE A 295 -8.73 -24.09 -3.34
C PHE A 295 -8.25 -24.26 -1.87
N ALA A 296 -9.19 -24.48 -0.95
CA ALA A 296 -8.88 -24.92 0.41
C ALA A 296 -8.31 -26.35 0.35
N THR A 297 -6.99 -26.45 0.13
CA THR A 297 -6.27 -27.74 0.03
C THR A 297 -5.94 -28.36 1.37
N GLY A 298 -6.19 -27.63 2.45
CA GLY A 298 -5.79 -28.02 3.79
C GLY A 298 -6.89 -28.79 4.50
N PHE A 299 -6.66 -30.07 4.72
CA PHE A 299 -7.27 -30.79 5.84
C PHE A 299 -6.44 -30.49 7.10
N ASP A 300 -7.10 -30.44 8.26
CA ASP A 300 -6.44 -30.19 9.54
C ASP A 300 -5.55 -31.39 9.94
N LEU A 301 -4.23 -31.22 9.90
CA LEU A 301 -3.28 -32.25 10.34
C LEU A 301 -3.35 -32.53 11.85
N SER A 302 -3.85 -31.57 12.63
CA SER A 302 -3.96 -31.68 14.09
C SER A 302 -5.31 -32.23 14.55
N SER A 303 -6.28 -32.35 13.63
CA SER A 303 -7.57 -32.95 13.96
C SER A 303 -7.40 -34.42 14.32
N GLN A 304 -8.10 -34.84 15.37
CA GLN A 304 -8.10 -36.21 15.86
C GLN A 304 -8.48 -37.21 14.76
N ASP A 305 -9.37 -36.82 13.85
CA ASP A 305 -9.80 -37.66 12.73
C ASP A 305 -8.68 -37.92 11.72
N GLU A 306 -7.85 -36.91 11.42
CA GLU A 306 -6.72 -37.11 10.50
C GLU A 306 -5.58 -37.86 11.19
N LEU A 307 -5.34 -37.61 12.49
CA LEU A 307 -4.43 -38.41 13.30
C LEU A 307 -4.85 -39.89 13.28
N ASN A 308 -6.12 -40.20 13.49
CA ASN A 308 -6.67 -41.56 13.44
C ASN A 308 -6.50 -42.17 12.04
N LYS A 309 -6.93 -41.49 10.97
CA LYS A 309 -6.75 -41.96 9.58
C LYS A 309 -5.29 -42.22 9.26
N ARG A 310 -4.38 -41.40 9.77
CA ARG A 310 -2.93 -41.57 9.57
C ARG A 310 -2.41 -42.79 10.31
N THR A 311 -2.77 -42.99 11.57
CA THR A 311 -2.37 -44.20 12.32
C THR A 311 -2.89 -45.47 11.65
N GLU A 312 -4.09 -45.44 11.07
CA GLU A 312 -4.63 -46.55 10.29
C GLU A 312 -3.85 -46.78 8.99
N ARG A 313 -3.52 -45.73 8.24
CA ARG A 313 -2.67 -45.83 7.04
C ARG A 313 -1.31 -46.40 7.40
N MET A 314 -0.68 -45.95 8.50
CA MET A 314 0.58 -46.50 8.97
C MET A 314 0.50 -47.99 9.28
N LYS A 315 -0.56 -48.42 9.99
CA LYS A 315 -0.80 -49.84 10.27
C LYS A 315 -0.99 -50.65 8.99
N ARG A 316 -1.67 -50.09 7.98
CA ARG A 316 -1.91 -50.76 6.69
C ARG A 316 -0.65 -50.85 5.81
N PHE A 317 0.20 -49.82 5.82
CA PHE A 317 1.36 -49.71 4.93
C PHE A 317 2.70 -50.02 5.63
N GLY A 318 2.69 -50.40 6.91
CA GLY A 318 3.91 -50.73 7.66
C GLY A 318 4.88 -49.56 7.79
N THR A 319 4.37 -48.32 7.77
CA THR A 319 5.21 -47.12 7.82
C THR A 319 5.86 -47.00 9.22
N PRO A 320 7.18 -46.80 9.32
CA PRO A 320 7.87 -46.73 10.61
C PRO A 320 7.36 -45.54 11.45
N ALA A 321 7.34 -45.71 12.78
CA ALA A 321 6.76 -44.76 13.72
C ALA A 321 7.47 -43.39 13.72
N PHE A 322 8.75 -43.32 13.37
CA PHE A 322 9.46 -42.04 13.25
C PHE A 322 8.97 -41.15 12.09
N ALA A 323 8.27 -41.73 11.11
CA ALA A 323 7.69 -41.00 9.97
C ALA A 323 6.47 -40.13 10.35
N VAL A 324 6.02 -40.19 11.61
CA VAL A 324 4.88 -39.42 12.12
C VAL A 324 5.25 -37.96 12.37
N GLU A 325 6.46 -37.71 12.86
CA GLU A 325 6.96 -36.37 13.11
C GLU A 325 7.19 -35.69 11.76
N PHE A 326 6.50 -34.58 11.48
CA PHE A 326 6.66 -33.80 10.24
C PHE A 326 7.95 -32.96 10.26
N SER A 327 9.06 -33.54 10.72
CA SER A 327 10.36 -32.89 10.66
C SER A 327 10.98 -33.08 9.28
N THR A 328 11.80 -32.13 8.85
CA THR A 328 12.57 -32.28 7.60
C THR A 328 13.51 -33.49 7.64
N ASP A 329 13.93 -33.89 8.84
CA ASP A 329 14.84 -35.00 9.05
C ASP A 329 14.16 -36.36 8.90
N SER A 330 12.94 -36.51 9.41
CA SER A 330 12.16 -37.74 9.20
C SER A 330 11.81 -37.93 7.72
N ALA A 331 11.42 -36.86 7.01
CA ALA A 331 11.15 -36.89 5.58
C ALA A 331 12.39 -37.30 4.77
N ARG A 332 13.57 -36.80 5.16
CA ARG A 332 14.86 -37.16 4.53
C ARG A 332 15.25 -38.62 4.81
N ALA A 333 15.01 -39.13 6.02
CA ALA A 333 15.27 -40.53 6.35
C ALA A 333 14.35 -41.50 5.60
N ILE A 334 13.06 -41.16 5.43
CA ILE A 334 12.13 -41.93 4.59
C ILE A 334 12.62 -41.97 3.14
N SER A 335 13.05 -40.82 2.58
CA SER A 335 13.58 -40.76 1.21
C SER A 335 14.84 -41.62 1.02
N LYS A 336 15.58 -41.89 2.09
CA LYS A 336 16.77 -42.77 2.06
C LYS A 336 16.43 -44.24 2.30
N GLY A 337 15.15 -44.58 2.50
CA GLY A 337 14.70 -45.95 2.78
C GLY A 337 15.09 -46.45 4.16
N MET A 338 15.37 -45.55 5.11
CA MET A 338 15.87 -45.90 6.44
C MET A 338 14.79 -46.61 7.26
N THR A 339 15.16 -47.70 7.92
CA THR A 339 14.27 -48.49 8.77
C THR A 339 14.12 -47.90 10.17
N GLN A 340 13.12 -48.36 10.93
CA GLN A 340 12.89 -47.91 12.32
C GLN A 340 14.10 -48.15 13.23
N GLU A 341 14.78 -49.29 13.06
CA GLU A 341 15.95 -49.67 13.87
C GLU A 341 17.16 -48.81 13.52
N GLU A 342 17.40 -48.55 12.23
CA GLU A 342 18.49 -47.68 11.76
C GLU A 342 18.30 -46.22 12.23
N TRP A 343 17.05 -45.73 12.25
CA TRP A 343 16.74 -44.40 12.78
C TRP A 343 17.02 -44.29 14.29
N GLN A 344 16.64 -45.30 15.06
CA GLN A 344 16.94 -45.36 16.49
C GLN A 344 18.45 -45.45 16.74
N GLU A 345 19.18 -46.19 15.93
CA GLU A 345 20.63 -46.29 16.03
C GLU A 345 21.32 -44.96 15.65
N GLU A 346 20.84 -44.25 14.62
CA GLU A 346 21.35 -42.93 14.27
C GLU A 346 21.10 -41.91 15.39
N ASN A 347 19.91 -41.93 16.01
CA ASN A 347 19.63 -41.08 17.18
C ASN A 347 20.53 -41.44 18.37
N ASN A 348 20.69 -42.73 18.70
CA ASN A 348 21.60 -43.17 19.75
C ASN A 348 23.06 -42.79 19.46
N ASN A 349 23.48 -42.84 18.20
CA ASN A 349 24.80 -42.41 17.79
C ASN A 349 24.95 -40.88 17.84
N LYS A 350 23.92 -40.11 17.47
CA LYS A 350 23.89 -38.66 17.66
C LYS A 350 23.98 -38.28 19.13
N GLU A 351 23.26 -38.98 20.01
CA GLU A 351 23.35 -38.78 21.47
C GLU A 351 24.73 -39.15 22.02
N ARG A 352 25.33 -40.26 21.58
CA ARG A 352 26.71 -40.64 21.93
C ARG A 352 27.73 -39.63 21.44
N MET A 353 27.54 -39.09 20.24
CA MET A 353 28.39 -38.04 19.68
C MET A 353 28.22 -36.72 20.44
N ALA A 354 26.99 -36.34 20.81
CA ALA A 354 26.70 -35.17 21.64
C ALA A 354 27.34 -35.30 23.04
N ALA A 355 27.17 -36.45 23.70
CA ALA A 355 27.79 -36.74 25.00
C ALA A 355 29.33 -36.77 24.92
N ARG A 356 29.89 -37.17 23.77
CA ARG A 356 31.34 -37.08 23.53
C ARG A 356 31.76 -35.63 23.31
N ALA A 357 31.04 -34.85 22.50
CA ALA A 357 31.32 -33.43 22.27
C ALA A 357 31.29 -32.62 23.57
N GLU A 358 30.30 -32.88 24.43
CA GLU A 358 30.18 -32.29 25.78
C GLU A 358 31.39 -32.61 26.66
N LYS A 359 31.87 -33.86 26.64
CA LYS A 359 33.11 -34.26 27.36
C LYS A 359 34.38 -33.60 26.83
N PHE A 360 34.41 -33.21 25.55
CA PHE A 360 35.54 -32.53 24.93
C PHE A 360 35.43 -31.00 24.96
N GLY A 361 34.40 -30.45 25.63
CA GLY A 361 34.18 -29.01 25.71
C GLY A 361 33.82 -28.36 24.37
N LEU A 362 33.54 -29.15 23.33
CA LEU A 362 32.89 -28.64 22.13
C LEU A 362 31.42 -28.47 22.46
N THR A 363 31.04 -27.29 22.97
CA THR A 363 29.62 -26.97 23.05
C THR A 363 29.06 -26.99 21.64
N GLN A 364 28.06 -27.81 21.39
CA GLN A 364 27.38 -27.94 20.10
C GLN A 364 26.83 -26.59 19.56
N ALA A 365 26.75 -25.59 20.44
CA ALA A 365 26.45 -24.20 20.17
C ALA A 365 27.47 -23.47 19.27
N GLU A 366 28.74 -23.89 19.21
CA GLU A 366 29.79 -23.16 18.47
C GLU A 366 29.84 -23.51 16.97
N ASN A 367 29.29 -24.65 16.55
CA ASN A 367 29.48 -25.15 15.18
C ASN A 367 28.24 -25.09 14.27
N ASP A 368 27.06 -24.73 14.77
CA ASP A 368 25.88 -24.66 13.92
C ASP A 368 25.12 -23.34 14.08
N ASN A 369 24.51 -22.90 12.98
CA ASN A 369 23.68 -21.71 12.77
C ASN A 369 22.42 -21.63 13.68
N GLN A 370 22.51 -22.00 14.96
CA GLN A 370 21.43 -22.19 15.92
C GLN A 370 21.47 -21.22 17.10
N SER A 371 22.41 -20.27 17.11
CA SER A 371 22.35 -19.17 18.09
C SER A 371 21.04 -18.41 17.92
N LEU A 372 20.31 -18.22 19.03
CA LEU A 372 19.08 -17.44 19.09
C LEU A 372 19.35 -15.93 19.27
N HIS A 373 20.61 -15.55 19.35
CA HIS A 373 21.01 -14.16 19.52
C HIS A 373 20.84 -13.38 18.21
N ALA A 374 20.21 -12.21 18.33
CA ALA A 374 20.13 -11.23 17.27
C ALA A 374 21.53 -10.70 16.95
N ALA A 375 21.79 -10.44 15.67
CA ALA A 375 23.10 -9.98 15.19
C ALA A 375 23.45 -8.57 15.69
N SER A 376 22.47 -7.77 16.08
CA SER A 376 22.67 -6.44 16.64
C SER A 376 21.54 -6.06 17.60
N GLN A 377 21.81 -5.09 18.49
CA GLN A 377 20.80 -4.57 19.43
C GLN A 377 19.62 -3.91 18.72
N LYS A 378 19.87 -3.30 17.56
CA LYS A 378 18.80 -2.78 16.69
C LYS A 378 17.83 -3.90 16.30
N VAL A 379 18.35 -5.01 15.77
CA VAL A 379 17.54 -6.17 15.38
C VAL A 379 16.79 -6.71 16.60
N ALA A 380 17.47 -6.87 17.74
CA ALA A 380 16.83 -7.31 18.99
C ALA A 380 15.64 -6.43 19.42
N SER A 381 15.79 -5.09 19.33
CA SER A 381 14.73 -4.14 19.68
C SER A 381 13.54 -4.14 18.72
N GLU A 382 13.72 -4.66 17.51
CA GLU A 382 12.67 -4.76 16.48
C GLU A 382 11.84 -6.06 16.62
N ARG A 383 12.20 -6.96 17.54
CA ARG A 383 11.46 -8.19 17.81
C ARG A 383 10.09 -7.88 18.42
N CYS A 384 9.05 -8.36 17.76
CA CYS A 384 7.68 -8.26 18.25
C CYS A 384 7.29 -9.57 18.94
N ASP A 385 7.27 -9.57 20.27
CA ASP A 385 6.81 -10.70 21.08
C ASP A 385 5.29 -10.56 21.37
N ILE A 386 4.62 -11.68 21.63
CA ILE A 386 3.18 -11.72 21.94
C ILE A 386 2.91 -10.99 23.26
N SER A 387 2.01 -10.01 23.19
CA SER A 387 1.53 -9.26 24.36
C SER A 387 0.63 -10.15 25.24
N GLU A 388 0.62 -9.91 26.56
CA GLU A 388 -0.29 -10.65 27.45
C GLU A 388 -1.77 -10.48 27.05
N LYS A 389 -2.11 -9.30 26.52
CA LYS A 389 -3.46 -9.00 26.04
C LYS A 389 -3.83 -9.91 24.87
N ALA A 390 -2.95 -10.01 23.87
CA ALA A 390 -3.19 -10.86 22.70
C ALA A 390 -3.35 -12.34 23.09
N LEU A 391 -2.61 -12.81 24.11
CA LEU A 391 -2.73 -14.17 24.62
C LEU A 391 -4.07 -14.40 25.35
N LYS A 392 -4.47 -13.48 26.24
CA LYS A 392 -5.72 -13.61 27.03
C LYS A 392 -6.98 -13.48 26.17
N GLU A 393 -6.94 -12.63 25.14
CA GLU A 393 -8.06 -12.38 24.23
C GLU A 393 -8.02 -13.30 22.99
N GLU A 394 -7.07 -14.24 22.91
CA GLU A 394 -6.84 -15.15 21.77
C GLU A 394 -6.81 -14.44 20.41
N LEU A 395 -6.20 -13.25 20.35
CA LEU A 395 -6.12 -12.37 19.17
C LEU A 395 -5.08 -12.87 18.15
N PHE A 396 -5.24 -14.11 17.75
CA PHE A 396 -4.37 -14.78 16.81
C PHE A 396 -4.91 -14.71 15.40
N ARG A 397 -4.00 -14.48 14.47
CA ARG A 397 -4.25 -14.47 13.05
C ARG A 397 -3.93 -15.83 12.46
N ASP A 398 -4.97 -16.65 12.31
CA ASP A 398 -4.88 -18.03 11.86
C ASP A 398 -4.42 -18.23 10.41
N ASP A 399 -4.61 -17.22 9.56
CA ASP A 399 -4.15 -17.18 8.17
C ASP A 399 -2.70 -16.69 8.05
N GLY A 400 -2.03 -16.33 9.15
CA GLY A 400 -0.74 -15.63 9.13
C GLY A 400 0.37 -16.32 9.92
N ILE A 401 1.58 -16.31 9.37
CA ILE A 401 2.81 -16.67 10.09
C ILE A 401 3.66 -15.42 10.22
N HIS A 402 4.01 -15.07 11.46
CA HIS A 402 4.96 -13.99 11.72
C HIS A 402 6.39 -14.53 11.60
N VAL A 403 7.21 -13.83 10.82
CA VAL A 403 8.60 -14.16 10.51
C VAL A 403 9.48 -13.03 11.02
N TYR A 404 10.46 -13.37 11.85
CA TYR A 404 11.44 -12.43 12.37
C TYR A 404 12.85 -12.95 12.11
N SER A 405 13.73 -12.13 11.57
CA SER A 405 15.12 -12.51 11.30
C SER A 405 16.05 -12.10 12.42
N LEU A 406 16.98 -12.98 12.76
CA LEU A 406 18.05 -12.70 13.71
C LEU A 406 19.24 -11.98 13.06
N ASP A 407 19.24 -11.76 11.75
CA ASP A 407 20.41 -11.25 11.02
C ASP A 407 20.16 -9.85 10.45
N GLU A 408 21.12 -8.94 10.63
CA GLU A 408 21.02 -7.54 10.20
C GLU A 408 20.88 -7.39 8.67
N ARG A 409 21.44 -8.33 7.89
CA ARG A 409 21.38 -8.29 6.43
C ARG A 409 20.01 -8.67 5.86
N PHE A 410 19.02 -8.95 6.70
CA PHE A 410 17.65 -9.27 6.26
C PHE A 410 16.99 -8.13 5.46
N GLN A 411 17.47 -6.88 5.60
CA GLN A 411 17.02 -5.72 4.79
C GLN A 411 17.14 -5.92 3.27
N GLN A 412 18.00 -6.86 2.84
CA GLN A 412 18.20 -7.20 1.43
C GLN A 412 17.15 -8.18 0.89
N VAL A 413 16.43 -8.86 1.78
CA VAL A 413 15.37 -9.81 1.45
C VAL A 413 14.21 -9.03 0.82
N ARG A 414 13.63 -9.61 -0.23
CA ARG A 414 12.44 -9.05 -0.90
C ARG A 414 11.25 -9.96 -0.70
N SER A 415 10.03 -9.45 -0.91
CA SER A 415 8.82 -10.26 -0.80
C SER A 415 8.89 -11.55 -1.63
N LYS A 416 9.58 -11.52 -2.79
CA LYS A 416 9.79 -12.71 -3.62
C LYS A 416 10.61 -13.80 -2.92
N ASP A 417 11.64 -13.43 -2.16
CA ASP A 417 12.49 -14.39 -1.44
C ASP A 417 11.71 -15.04 -0.30
N VAL A 418 10.94 -14.24 0.46
CA VAL A 418 10.06 -14.73 1.52
C VAL A 418 8.96 -15.65 0.97
N LEU A 419 8.31 -15.27 -0.13
CA LEU A 419 7.34 -16.14 -0.80
C LEU A 419 8.00 -17.43 -1.32
N SER A 420 9.24 -17.34 -1.82
CA SER A 420 10.00 -18.51 -2.28
C SER A 420 10.25 -19.50 -1.15
N TYR A 421 10.54 -19.02 0.06
CA TYR A 421 10.72 -19.84 1.25
C TYR A 421 9.47 -20.67 1.58
N PHE A 422 8.28 -20.11 1.34
CA PHE A 422 7.00 -20.79 1.57
C PHE A 422 6.40 -21.47 0.33
N THR A 423 7.08 -21.54 -0.82
CA THR A 423 6.50 -21.99 -2.11
C THR A 423 5.71 -23.31 -2.03
N GLY A 424 6.17 -24.28 -1.25
CA GLY A 424 5.51 -25.57 -1.07
C GLY A 424 4.14 -25.52 -0.36
N TYR A 425 3.79 -24.35 0.19
CA TYR A 425 2.57 -24.12 0.96
C TYR A 425 1.69 -23.02 0.36
N GLY A 426 1.94 -22.57 -0.87
CA GLY A 426 1.06 -21.61 -1.56
C GLY A 426 0.81 -20.29 -0.78
N PRO A 427 1.86 -19.54 -0.42
CA PRO A 427 1.70 -18.27 0.28
C PRO A 427 0.99 -17.25 -0.62
N SER A 428 0.15 -16.41 -0.02
CA SER A 428 -0.63 -15.40 -0.74
C SER A 428 0.16 -14.11 -0.95
N TYR A 429 0.57 -13.46 0.14
CA TYR A 429 1.36 -12.22 0.10
C TYR A 429 2.13 -12.01 1.41
N VAL A 430 2.99 -10.99 1.41
CA VAL A 430 3.87 -10.63 2.54
C VAL A 430 3.55 -9.22 3.02
N GLU A 431 3.38 -9.09 4.33
CA GLU A 431 3.16 -7.84 5.04
C GLU A 431 4.40 -7.47 5.82
N TRP A 432 5.18 -6.53 5.29
CA TRP A 432 6.35 -6.00 5.98
C TRP A 432 5.92 -5.09 7.14
N ILE A 433 6.44 -5.38 8.33
CA ILE A 433 6.21 -4.61 9.55
C ILE A 433 7.39 -3.65 9.74
N ASN A 434 8.60 -4.19 9.69
CA ASN A 434 9.86 -3.45 9.75
C ASN A 434 10.92 -4.12 8.85
N ASP A 435 12.17 -3.72 8.99
CA ASP A 435 13.30 -4.17 8.18
C ASP A 435 13.78 -5.60 8.54
N SER A 436 13.37 -6.13 9.69
CA SER A 436 13.77 -7.43 10.24
C SER A 436 12.61 -8.43 10.40
N SER A 437 11.35 -7.99 10.19
CA SER A 437 10.16 -8.81 10.41
C SER A 437 9.05 -8.56 9.39
N CYS A 438 8.31 -9.62 9.09
CA CYS A 438 7.15 -9.59 8.23
C CYS A 438 6.15 -10.69 8.59
N THR A 439 4.88 -10.47 8.26
CA THR A 439 3.83 -11.49 8.36
C THR A 439 3.55 -12.06 6.98
N VAL A 440 3.62 -13.38 6.84
CA VAL A 440 3.27 -14.10 5.60
C VAL A 440 1.85 -14.60 5.71
N VAL A 441 1.02 -14.19 4.77
CA VAL A 441 -0.42 -14.47 4.75
C VAL A 441 -0.69 -15.61 3.79
N PHE A 442 -1.50 -16.57 4.22
CA PHE A 442 -1.95 -17.72 3.45
C PHE A 442 -3.43 -17.55 3.08
N GLN A 443 -3.86 -18.27 2.06
CA GLN A 443 -5.28 -18.28 1.67
C GLN A 443 -6.13 -19.13 2.63
N ASP A 444 -5.50 -20.07 3.31
CA ASP A 444 -6.13 -21.07 4.16
C ASP A 444 -5.37 -21.23 5.49
N VAL A 445 -6.14 -21.31 6.58
CA VAL A 445 -5.66 -21.47 7.96
C VAL A 445 -4.86 -22.75 8.13
N PHE A 446 -5.34 -23.85 7.57
CA PHE A 446 -4.66 -25.14 7.73
C PHE A 446 -3.31 -25.13 7.01
N THR A 447 -3.24 -24.46 5.88
CA THR A 447 -2.00 -24.31 5.11
C THR A 447 -0.95 -23.49 5.86
N ALA A 448 -1.34 -22.40 6.55
CA ALA A 448 -0.45 -21.68 7.45
C ALA A 448 0.08 -22.58 8.58
N LYS A 449 -0.80 -23.36 9.24
CA LYS A 449 -0.40 -24.31 10.29
C LYS A 449 0.59 -25.37 9.77
N ARG A 450 0.35 -25.93 8.58
CA ARG A 450 1.24 -26.90 7.92
C ARG A 450 2.63 -26.31 7.66
N ALA A 451 2.69 -25.09 7.14
CA ALA A 451 3.94 -24.40 6.87
C ALA A 451 4.72 -24.13 8.16
N LEU A 452 4.05 -23.69 9.22
CA LEU A 452 4.68 -23.43 10.53
C LEU A 452 5.30 -24.69 11.13
N ILE A 453 4.59 -25.82 11.08
CA ILE A 453 5.07 -27.10 11.63
C ILE A 453 6.25 -27.63 10.81
N ALA A 454 6.17 -27.56 9.48
CA ALA A 454 7.17 -28.17 8.61
C ALA A 454 8.46 -27.35 8.46
N LEU A 455 8.37 -26.02 8.57
CA LEU A 455 9.54 -25.14 8.48
C LEU A 455 10.09 -24.73 9.85
N GLY A 456 9.31 -24.86 10.93
CA GLY A 456 9.68 -24.42 12.27
C GLY A 456 10.00 -25.57 13.22
N HIS A 457 11.18 -25.53 13.83
CA HIS A 457 11.62 -26.43 14.89
C HIS A 457 11.33 -25.83 16.26
N GLU A 458 10.89 -26.65 17.21
CA GLU A 458 10.64 -26.18 18.57
C GLU A 458 11.95 -25.81 19.26
N ILE A 459 11.96 -24.66 19.92
CA ILE A 459 13.13 -24.21 20.67
C ILE A 459 13.18 -25.01 21.97
N THR A 460 14.27 -25.74 22.17
CA THR A 460 14.45 -26.59 23.36
C THR A 460 14.65 -25.76 24.62
N GLN A 461 14.30 -26.32 25.79
CA GLN A 461 14.51 -25.66 27.08
C GLN A 461 15.98 -25.32 27.34
N ALA A 462 16.91 -26.14 26.85
CA ALA A 462 18.35 -25.87 26.90
C ALA A 462 18.70 -24.60 26.12
N GLN A 463 18.18 -24.43 24.90
CA GLN A 463 18.39 -23.23 24.08
C GLN A 463 17.76 -21.98 24.71
N MET A 464 16.58 -22.10 25.32
CA MET A 464 15.96 -21.00 26.07
C MET A 464 16.80 -20.60 27.30
N SER A 465 17.32 -21.57 28.05
CA SER A 465 18.14 -21.31 29.24
C SER A 465 19.51 -20.70 28.89
N ALA A 466 20.10 -21.08 27.75
CA ALA A 466 21.32 -20.47 27.24
C ALA A 466 21.08 -19.01 26.82
N PHE A 467 19.95 -18.74 26.15
CA PHE A 467 19.55 -17.38 25.79
C PHE A 467 19.36 -16.49 27.03
N GLN A 468 18.76 -17.01 28.10
CA GLN A 468 18.55 -16.29 29.37
C GLN A 468 19.87 -15.96 30.09
N LYS A 469 20.78 -16.93 30.22
CA LYS A 469 22.07 -16.74 30.92
C LYS A 469 22.98 -15.70 30.25
N ASP A 470 22.93 -15.61 28.93
CA ASP A 470 23.74 -14.62 28.19
C ASP A 470 23.11 -13.22 28.22
N SER A 471 21.78 -13.11 28.25
CA SER A 471 21.10 -11.82 28.43
C SER A 471 21.49 -11.17 29.76
N GLU A 472 21.49 -11.94 30.85
CA GLU A 472 21.89 -11.47 32.19
C GLU A 472 23.36 -11.02 32.26
N ARG A 473 24.25 -11.62 31.44
CA ARG A 473 25.66 -11.21 31.32
C ARG A 473 25.83 -9.91 30.55
N SER A 474 25.02 -9.67 29.51
CA SER A 474 25.11 -8.44 28.72
C SER A 474 24.63 -7.19 29.47
N ASP A 475 23.67 -7.34 30.38
CA ASP A 475 23.18 -6.24 31.23
C ASP A 475 24.15 -5.89 32.37
N THR A 476 24.97 -6.84 32.80
CA THR A 476 25.97 -6.62 33.87
C THR A 476 27.27 -5.98 33.38
N GLU A 477 27.64 -6.15 32.10
CA GLU A 477 28.84 -5.50 31.52
C GLU A 477 28.62 -4.05 31.05
N ALA A 478 27.37 -3.59 30.96
CA ALA A 478 27.02 -2.22 30.55
C ALA A 478 26.83 -1.23 31.72
N GLN A 479 26.93 -1.68 32.98
CA GLN A 479 26.71 -0.84 34.17
C GLN A 479 28.01 -0.53 34.94
N ASP A 480 28.98 0.09 34.27
CA ASP A 480 30.17 0.59 34.99
C ASP A 480 30.67 1.95 34.47
N VAL A 481 29.80 2.97 34.42
CA VAL A 481 30.20 4.41 34.52
C VAL A 481 29.08 5.29 35.12
N GLU A 482 29.37 5.87 36.29
CA GLU A 482 28.85 7.07 36.98
C GLU A 482 27.36 7.23 37.38
N MET A 483 27.16 7.27 38.71
CA MET A 483 25.99 7.77 39.43
C MET A 483 25.86 9.30 39.41
N LYS A 484 24.67 9.81 39.07
CA LYS A 484 24.07 11.02 39.67
C LYS A 484 22.55 11.08 39.49
N ASP A 485 21.87 10.68 40.56
CA ASP A 485 20.66 11.23 41.18
C ASP A 485 19.78 12.19 40.32
N VAL A 486 18.59 11.72 39.89
CA VAL A 486 17.29 12.40 40.07
C VAL A 486 16.18 11.35 39.89
N THR A 487 15.34 11.27 40.91
CA THR A 487 14.02 10.63 40.95
C THR A 487 13.12 11.00 39.76
N ASP A 488 12.77 10.01 38.94
CA ASP A 488 11.45 9.94 38.33
C ASP A 488 11.13 8.46 38.04
N SER A 489 9.98 8.04 38.56
CA SER A 489 9.40 6.71 38.46
C SER A 489 9.12 6.33 37.01
N ILE A 490 10.06 5.62 36.41
CA ILE A 490 9.84 4.80 35.22
C ILE A 490 9.50 3.40 35.74
N GLU A 491 8.25 2.99 35.56
CA GLU A 491 7.84 1.60 35.64
C GLU A 491 8.59 0.81 34.55
N ALA A 492 9.78 0.32 34.91
CA ALA A 492 10.55 -0.58 34.07
C ALA A 492 9.86 -1.95 34.07
N SER A 493 9.23 -2.27 32.95
CA SER A 493 8.58 -3.53 32.70
C SER A 493 9.56 -4.71 32.78
N THR A 494 9.21 -5.71 33.58
CA THR A 494 9.87 -7.01 33.71
C THR A 494 9.67 -7.93 32.48
N ASP A 495 9.54 -7.37 31.26
CA ASP A 495 8.88 -8.02 30.13
C ASP A 495 9.71 -8.78 29.06
N PRO A 496 11.02 -8.56 28.82
CA PRO A 496 11.66 -9.10 27.61
C PRO A 496 11.88 -10.63 27.64
N VAL A 497 12.01 -11.22 28.85
CA VAL A 497 12.25 -12.66 29.02
C VAL A 497 10.95 -13.46 29.00
N ASP A 498 9.87 -12.92 29.57
CA ASP A 498 8.55 -13.58 29.55
C ASP A 498 7.89 -13.46 28.16
N GLY A 499 8.07 -12.33 27.46
CA GLY A 499 7.56 -12.13 26.09
C GLY A 499 8.03 -13.20 25.10
N PHE A 500 9.32 -13.57 25.12
CA PHE A 500 9.87 -14.57 24.21
C PHE A 500 9.26 -15.97 24.45
N ALA A 501 9.12 -16.36 25.72
CA ALA A 501 8.52 -17.64 26.10
C ALA A 501 7.03 -17.69 25.74
N ARG A 502 6.28 -16.62 26.02
CA ARG A 502 4.84 -16.48 25.67
C ARG A 502 4.60 -16.61 24.17
N SER A 503 5.57 -16.21 23.35
CA SER A 503 5.44 -16.15 21.90
C SER A 503 5.50 -17.49 21.17
N ASN A 504 5.91 -18.56 21.86
CA ASN A 504 6.07 -19.91 21.29
C ASN A 504 6.85 -19.89 19.95
N TRP A 505 7.96 -19.16 19.93
CA TRP A 505 8.82 -19.07 18.74
C TRP A 505 9.35 -20.45 18.33
N ARG A 506 9.33 -20.71 17.02
CA ARG A 506 9.98 -21.86 16.39
C ARG A 506 11.18 -21.38 15.59
N LEU A 507 12.30 -22.10 15.68
CA LEU A 507 13.46 -21.84 14.84
C LEU A 507 13.19 -22.32 13.41
N GLY A 508 13.07 -21.39 12.48
CA GLY A 508 12.83 -21.71 11.08
C GLY A 508 14.07 -22.30 10.40
N VAL A 509 13.85 -23.15 9.39
CA VAL A 509 14.92 -23.54 8.45
C VAL A 509 15.56 -22.27 7.88
N PRO A 510 16.90 -22.15 7.80
CA PRO A 510 17.53 -20.94 7.30
C PRO A 510 17.01 -20.56 5.91
N MET A 511 16.54 -19.32 5.78
CA MET A 511 16.03 -18.78 4.52
C MET A 511 17.21 -18.44 3.62
N SER A 512 17.16 -18.79 2.33
CA SER A 512 18.16 -18.39 1.36
C SER A 512 17.58 -17.46 0.31
N LYS A 513 18.43 -16.60 -0.25
CA LYS A 513 18.02 -15.75 -1.37
C LYS A 513 17.81 -16.62 -2.60
N TYR A 514 16.82 -16.29 -3.40
CA TYR A 514 16.72 -16.87 -4.73
C TYR A 514 17.99 -16.50 -5.52
N GLN A 515 18.83 -17.49 -5.82
CA GLN A 515 20.12 -17.37 -6.55
C GLN A 515 21.32 -16.82 -5.75
N SER A 516 21.35 -16.91 -4.41
CA SER A 516 22.59 -16.64 -3.65
C SER A 516 22.78 -17.60 -2.47
N ASP A 517 24.03 -17.82 -2.07
CA ASP A 517 24.39 -18.64 -0.91
C ASP A 517 24.19 -17.95 0.45
N SER A 518 23.70 -16.70 0.46
CA SER A 518 23.37 -16.03 1.72
C SER A 518 22.20 -16.74 2.40
N LYS A 519 22.40 -17.15 3.65
CA LYS A 519 21.40 -17.77 4.51
C LYS A 519 21.08 -16.82 5.67
N TRP A 520 19.81 -16.74 6.04
CA TRP A 520 19.31 -15.96 7.15
C TRP A 520 18.61 -16.85 8.16
N ARG A 521 18.95 -16.67 9.43
CA ARG A 521 18.29 -17.28 10.56
C ARG A 521 16.96 -16.55 10.79
N VAL A 522 15.89 -17.32 10.91
CA VAL A 522 14.54 -16.80 11.08
C VAL A 522 13.82 -17.54 12.20
N LEU A 523 13.03 -16.79 12.96
CA LEU A 523 12.08 -17.29 13.93
C LEU A 523 10.67 -17.19 13.33
N LEU A 524 9.88 -18.21 13.58
CA LEU A 524 8.52 -18.36 13.07
C LEU A 524 7.56 -18.52 14.24
N ARG A 525 6.41 -17.84 14.21
CA ARG A 525 5.30 -18.09 15.13
C ARG A 525 3.96 -17.81 14.47
N ARG A 526 2.86 -18.21 15.13
CA ARG A 526 1.51 -17.79 14.70
C ARG A 526 1.44 -16.27 14.80
N ALA A 527 0.95 -15.64 13.74
CA ALA A 527 0.77 -14.20 13.75
C ALA A 527 -0.33 -13.82 14.75
N THR A 528 -0.20 -12.62 15.29
CA THR A 528 -1.19 -11.96 16.14
C THR A 528 -1.69 -10.69 15.45
N GLU A 529 -2.68 -10.05 16.03
CA GLU A 529 -3.18 -8.76 15.54
C GLU A 529 -2.16 -7.63 15.67
N ASP A 530 -1.24 -7.74 16.63
CA ASP A 530 -0.14 -6.79 16.83
C ASP A 530 0.90 -6.90 15.68
N ASP A 531 0.93 -8.03 14.96
CA ASP A 531 1.82 -8.27 13.81
C ASP A 531 1.24 -7.73 12.50
N PHE A 532 0.29 -6.80 12.60
CA PHE A 532 -0.35 -6.18 11.46
C PHE A 532 0.23 -4.78 11.23
N PRO A 533 0.84 -4.49 10.07
CA PRO A 533 1.40 -3.18 9.80
C PRO A 533 0.33 -2.08 9.90
N PRO A 534 0.70 -0.86 10.35
CA PRO A 534 -0.25 0.21 10.55
C PRO A 534 -1.06 0.50 9.29
N GLU A 535 -2.29 0.97 9.49
CA GLU A 535 -3.20 1.31 8.39
C GLU A 535 -2.53 2.32 7.45
N LYS A 536 -2.64 2.08 6.15
CA LYS A 536 -2.19 3.04 5.15
C LYS A 536 -3.17 4.21 5.16
N LYS A 537 -2.82 5.30 5.85
CA LYS A 537 -3.52 6.56 5.65
C LYS A 537 -3.47 6.94 4.17
N THR A 538 -4.57 7.48 3.64
CA THR A 538 -4.59 8.12 2.32
C THR A 538 -3.44 9.13 2.30
N LYS A 539 -2.43 8.88 1.47
CA LYS A 539 -1.33 9.83 1.33
C LYS A 539 -1.93 11.08 0.70
N ALA A 540 -1.62 12.30 1.15
CA ALA A 540 -1.97 13.49 0.39
C ALA A 540 -1.19 13.45 -0.95
N TYR A 541 -1.81 12.92 -2.01
CA TYR A 541 -1.12 12.35 -3.17
C TYR A 541 -0.38 13.40 -4.02
N HIS A 542 -0.82 14.66 -4.01
CA HIS A 542 -0.20 15.76 -4.76
C HIS A 542 0.69 16.68 -3.90
N SER A 543 0.81 16.41 -2.61
CA SER A 543 1.74 17.12 -1.71
C SER A 543 3.22 16.76 -1.94
N ARG A 544 3.52 15.84 -2.87
CA ARG A 544 4.89 15.54 -3.28
C ARG A 544 5.49 16.72 -4.04
N ASN A 545 6.05 17.63 -3.25
CA ASN A 545 7.28 18.37 -3.53
C ASN A 545 7.55 18.56 -5.02
N VAL A 546 7.11 19.72 -5.53
CA VAL A 546 8.09 20.59 -6.20
C VAL A 546 9.23 20.74 -5.21
N SER A 547 10.14 19.77 -5.21
CA SER A 547 11.45 19.92 -4.63
C SER A 547 12.03 21.10 -5.38
N THR A 548 11.98 22.26 -4.75
CA THR A 548 13.07 23.20 -4.85
C THR A 548 14.32 22.39 -4.53
N HIS A 549 14.94 21.84 -5.57
CA HIS A 549 16.39 21.90 -5.68
C HIS A 549 16.75 23.39 -5.60
N ASN A 550 16.69 23.94 -4.38
CA ASN A 550 17.56 25.02 -4.03
C ASN A 550 18.94 24.40 -4.15
N ASP A 551 19.64 24.85 -5.18
CA ASP A 551 21.08 24.80 -5.23
C ASP A 551 21.61 25.37 -3.91
N ASP A 552 21.85 24.51 -2.93
CA ASP A 552 22.84 24.73 -1.86
C ASP A 552 24.24 24.64 -2.48
N ARG A 553 24.47 25.42 -3.54
CA ARG A 553 25.81 25.89 -3.88
C ARG A 553 26.15 26.93 -2.83
N GLY A 554 26.84 26.43 -1.79
CA GLY A 554 27.30 27.18 -0.65
C GLY A 554 27.74 28.59 -1.01
N SER A 555 26.96 29.56 -0.55
CA SER A 555 27.45 30.88 -0.20
C SER A 555 28.37 30.71 1.00
N ARG A 556 29.62 30.33 0.73
CA ARG A 556 30.71 30.55 1.69
C ARG A 556 30.91 32.06 1.77
N GLY A 557 30.31 32.66 2.80
CA GLY A 557 30.66 33.99 3.26
C GLY A 557 32.17 34.07 3.45
N ARG A 558 32.80 34.98 2.71
CA ARG A 558 34.18 35.41 2.98
C ARG A 558 34.16 36.28 4.24
N PRO A 559 34.95 35.98 5.28
CA PRO A 559 35.29 36.98 6.26
C PRO A 559 36.32 37.93 5.63
N SER A 560 36.00 39.22 5.71
CA SER A 560 36.89 40.35 5.47
C SER A 560 38.06 40.32 6.44
N ILE A 561 39.30 40.19 5.94
CA ILE A 561 40.51 40.65 6.62
C ILE A 561 41.42 41.32 5.59
N ASP A 562 41.57 42.63 5.74
CA ASP A 562 42.68 43.44 5.25
C ASP A 562 43.99 42.97 5.89
N ASN A 563 45.01 42.66 5.09
CA ASN A 563 46.27 43.42 5.10
C ASN A 563 47.31 42.91 4.08
N SER A 564 47.63 43.79 3.14
CA SER A 564 48.97 44.24 2.72
C SER A 564 50.12 43.26 2.39
N ARG A 565 50.73 43.56 1.22
CA ARG A 565 52.16 43.46 0.80
C ARG A 565 52.60 42.33 -0.15
N SER A 566 52.67 42.71 -1.44
CA SER A 566 53.85 42.73 -2.34
C SER A 566 54.74 41.48 -2.51
N ASN A 567 54.81 41.02 -3.76
CA ASN A 567 56.00 40.77 -4.62
C ASN A 567 55.80 39.51 -5.48
N ARG A 568 55.69 39.65 -6.80
CA ARG A 568 56.78 39.70 -7.80
C ARG A 568 57.26 38.30 -8.25
N SER A 569 56.83 37.94 -9.46
CA SER A 569 57.46 37.06 -10.46
C SER A 569 57.74 35.58 -10.13
N LYS A 570 57.28 34.67 -11.00
CA LYS A 570 58.10 34.12 -12.11
C LYS A 570 57.29 33.17 -13.00
N ARG A 571 57.74 33.15 -14.27
CA ARG A 571 57.30 32.36 -15.42
C ARG A 571 57.58 30.86 -15.27
N ALA A 572 56.77 30.03 -15.93
CA ALA A 572 57.12 28.95 -16.90
C ALA A 572 55.88 28.02 -17.04
N ARG A 573 55.20 27.87 -18.19
CA ARG A 573 55.52 27.14 -19.44
C ARG A 573 56.08 25.73 -19.25
N ASN A 574 55.25 24.73 -19.61
CA ASN A 574 55.52 23.47 -20.33
C ASN A 574 54.18 22.71 -20.35
N ASP A 575 53.38 22.74 -21.41
CA ASP A 575 53.51 22.11 -22.73
C ASP A 575 53.68 20.58 -22.75
N ALA A 576 52.78 19.98 -23.54
CA ALA A 576 52.86 18.71 -24.26
C ALA A 576 52.59 17.35 -23.58
N SER A 577 51.38 16.86 -23.87
CA SER A 577 51.09 15.61 -24.60
C SER A 577 51.34 14.24 -23.93
N LYS A 578 50.29 13.41 -23.87
CA LYS A 578 50.06 12.32 -24.84
C LYS A 578 48.79 11.54 -24.51
N SER A 579 47.90 11.51 -25.49
CA SER A 579 46.86 10.51 -25.68
C SER A 579 47.46 9.13 -25.97
N LEU A 580 46.70 8.06 -25.65
CA LEU A 580 46.33 6.92 -26.53
C LEU A 580 45.69 5.76 -25.71
N PRO A 581 45.01 4.78 -26.35
CA PRO A 581 43.67 4.35 -25.94
C PRO A 581 43.51 2.84 -25.64
N LYS A 582 42.28 2.48 -25.25
CA LYS A 582 41.53 1.21 -25.38
C LYS A 582 42.32 -0.06 -25.81
N ARG A 583 42.17 -1.11 -24.99
CA ARG A 583 42.11 -2.50 -25.49
C ARG A 583 41.00 -3.32 -24.81
N TYR A 584 40.32 -4.06 -25.67
CA TYR A 584 39.32 -5.09 -25.41
C TYR A 584 39.98 -6.46 -25.14
N ARG A 585 39.13 -7.40 -24.69
CA ARG A 585 39.27 -8.87 -24.54
C ARG A 585 39.69 -9.31 -23.13
N ARG A 586 39.05 -10.33 -22.52
CA ARG A 586 38.31 -11.47 -23.09
C ARG A 586 37.04 -11.73 -22.30
#